data_AF-A0A1Z9ITB9-F1
#
_entry.id   AF-A0A1Z9ITB9-F1
#
_cell.length_a   1.000
_cell.length_b   1.000
_cell.length_c   1.000
_cell.angle_alpha   90.00
_cell.angle_beta   90.00
_cell.angle_gamma   90.00
#
_symmetry.space_group_name_H-M   'P 1'
#
loop_
_entity.id
_entity.type
_entity.pdbx_description
1 polymer ?
#
loop_
_entity_poly.entity_id
_entity_poly.type
_entity_poly.pdbx_seq_one_letter_code
_entity_poly.pdbx_strand_id
1 'polypeptide(L)'
;MILKQLNHQVMKRKPPLPQPTSKYKSKFEAEFANNLTKKKIVFTYETLSIDYTICSSYKPDFILNDFIVETKGYFSKEDRRKHLAIKETRPELDIRFCFQNSKTKLSKAKRSLTYGAWCDRHGFLYCDTYIPKEWYD
;
A
#
# COMPACT_ATOMS: atom_id res chain seq x y z
N MET A 1 -42.22 37.53 24.00
CA MET A 1 -42.36 36.16 24.55
C MET A 1 -42.27 35.21 23.36
N ILE A 2 -41.25 34.37 23.13
CA ILE A 2 -40.34 33.64 24.02
C ILE A 2 -39.05 33.32 23.21
N LEU A 3 -37.88 33.62 23.79
CA LEU A 3 -36.59 33.02 23.43
C LEU A 3 -36.61 31.52 23.80
N LYS A 4 -36.06 30.63 22.95
CA LYS A 4 -35.43 29.41 23.44
C LYS A 4 -34.07 29.19 22.76
N GLN A 5 -33.06 29.21 23.61
CA GLN A 5 -31.64 29.00 23.33
C GLN A 5 -31.38 27.64 22.69
N LEU A 6 -30.61 27.64 21.60
CA LEU A 6 -29.92 26.45 21.10
C LEU A 6 -28.59 26.34 21.84
N ASN A 7 -28.47 25.30 22.66
CA ASN A 7 -27.25 24.91 23.35
C ASN A 7 -26.15 24.56 22.34
N HIS A 8 -25.20 25.48 22.18
CA HIS A 8 -23.94 25.21 21.48
C HIS A 8 -23.06 24.36 22.42
N GLN A 9 -23.15 23.04 22.32
CA GLN A 9 -22.16 22.16 22.95
C GLN A 9 -20.82 22.37 22.23
N VAL A 10 -19.95 23.14 22.86
CA VAL A 10 -18.54 23.28 22.47
C VAL A 10 -17.90 21.89 22.52
N MET A 11 -17.61 21.33 21.35
CA MET A 11 -16.80 20.12 21.21
C MET A 11 -15.44 20.38 21.87
N LYS A 12 -15.20 19.76 23.03
CA LYS A 12 -13.89 19.85 23.71
C LYS A 12 -12.82 19.30 22.77
N ARG A 13 -11.89 20.16 22.34
CA ARG A 13 -10.74 19.75 21.54
C ARG A 13 -9.97 18.66 22.30
N LYS A 14 -9.67 17.54 21.64
CA LYS A 14 -8.77 16.52 22.20
C LYS A 14 -7.45 17.20 22.60
N PRO A 15 -6.88 16.87 23.77
CA PRO A 15 -5.58 17.40 24.15
C PRO A 15 -4.54 17.02 23.08
N PRO A 16 -3.57 17.90 22.80
CA PRO A 16 -2.48 17.56 21.91
C PRO A 16 -1.80 16.28 22.40
N LEU A 17 -1.42 15.42 21.47
CA LEU A 17 -0.66 14.22 21.79
C LEU A 17 0.61 14.63 22.56
N PRO A 18 1.02 13.86 23.60
CA PRO A 18 2.24 14.14 24.32
C PRO A 18 3.39 14.24 23.32
N GLN A 19 4.13 15.35 23.39
CA GLN A 19 5.32 15.50 22.56
C GLN A 19 6.33 14.41 22.95
N PRO A 20 7.05 13.80 21.98
CA PRO A 20 8.06 12.80 22.30
C PRO A 20 9.05 13.39 23.31
N THR A 21 9.22 12.73 24.45
CA THR A 21 10.15 13.16 25.50
C THR A 21 11.61 12.98 25.12
N SER A 22 11.87 12.39 23.95
CA SER A 22 13.17 11.94 23.46
C SER A 22 13.20 12.04 21.94
N LYS A 23 14.37 12.36 21.37
CA LYS A 23 14.62 12.35 19.92
C LYS A 23 14.64 10.94 19.29
N TYR A 24 14.68 9.90 20.11
CA TYR A 24 14.71 8.50 19.68
C TYR A 24 13.30 7.95 19.45
N LYS A 25 13.13 7.04 18.48
CA LYS A 25 11.81 6.50 18.09
C LYS A 25 11.22 5.55 19.12
N SER A 26 12.04 5.01 20.01
CA SER A 26 11.59 4.11 21.08
C SER A 26 12.33 4.36 22.41
N LYS A 27 11.72 3.89 23.50
CA LYS A 27 12.37 3.90 24.84
C LYS A 27 13.66 3.08 24.83
N PHE A 28 13.64 1.93 24.16
CA PHE A 28 14.81 1.06 24.02
C PHE A 28 15.98 1.78 23.34
N GLU A 29 15.73 2.48 22.23
CA GLU A 29 16.76 3.28 21.56
C GLU A 29 17.31 4.39 22.44
N ALA A 30 16.45 5.05 23.23
CA ALA A 30 16.88 6.07 24.18
C ALA A 30 17.81 5.50 25.27
N GLU A 31 17.47 4.33 25.82
CA GLU A 31 18.30 3.63 26.79
C GLU A 31 19.64 3.16 26.17
N PHE A 32 19.61 2.66 24.94
CA PHE A 32 20.80 2.25 24.22
C PHE A 32 21.75 3.43 23.97
N ALA A 33 21.23 4.56 23.50
CA ALA A 33 22.01 5.78 23.29
C ALA A 33 22.58 6.36 24.60
N ASN A 34 21.82 6.26 25.70
CA ASN A 34 22.31 6.62 27.03
C ASN A 34 23.47 5.72 27.47
N ASN A 35 23.43 4.42 27.16
CA ASN A 35 24.53 3.49 27.43
C ASN A 35 25.79 3.86 26.62
N LEU A 36 25.64 4.17 25.32
CA LEU A 36 26.76 4.64 24.49
C LEU A 36 27.38 5.93 25.05
N THR A 37 26.54 6.90 25.43
CA THR A 37 26.97 8.16 26.05
C THR A 37 27.73 7.92 27.36
N LYS A 38 27.21 7.05 28.24
CA LYS A 38 27.89 6.67 29.51
C LYS A 38 29.26 6.04 29.26
N LYS A 39 29.39 5.26 28.19
CA LYS A 39 30.65 4.65 27.75
C LYS A 39 31.53 5.59 26.94
N LYS A 40 31.12 6.85 26.73
CA LYS A 40 31.82 7.86 25.92
C LYS A 40 32.07 7.41 24.47
N ILE A 41 31.16 6.61 23.92
CA ILE A 41 31.21 6.18 22.52
C ILE A 41 30.50 7.25 21.68
N VAL A 42 31.19 7.77 20.67
CA VAL A 42 30.64 8.75 19.72
C VAL A 42 29.74 8.03 18.72
N PHE A 43 28.54 8.56 18.47
CA PHE A 43 27.58 8.01 17.52
C PHE A 43 26.72 9.10 16.89
N THR A 44 26.15 8.78 15.73
CA THR A 44 25.07 9.53 15.09
C THR A 44 23.82 8.66 15.05
N TYR A 45 22.62 9.25 15.03
CA TYR A 45 21.35 8.53 15.05
C TYR A 45 20.53 8.93 13.83
N GLU A 46 20.19 7.94 12.99
CA GLU A 46 19.37 8.10 11.77
C GLU A 46 19.86 9.16 10.78
N THR A 47 21.17 9.33 10.64
CA THR A 47 21.78 10.32 9.73
C THR A 47 22.07 9.79 8.33
N LEU A 48 22.00 8.47 8.12
CA LEU A 48 22.34 7.82 6.85
C LEU A 48 21.12 7.06 6.31
N SER A 49 20.87 7.20 5.01
CA SER A 49 19.99 6.33 4.23
C SER A 49 20.86 5.53 3.28
N ILE A 50 20.67 4.21 3.23
CA ILE A 50 21.39 3.29 2.35
C ILE A 50 20.39 2.63 1.41
N ASP A 51 20.57 2.84 0.11
CA ASP A 51 19.72 2.23 -0.90
C ASP A 51 20.11 0.77 -1.13
N TYR A 52 19.11 -0.09 -1.35
CA TYR A 52 19.31 -1.51 -1.63
C TYR A 52 18.23 -2.03 -2.57
N THR A 53 18.55 -3.11 -3.30
CA THR A 53 17.64 -3.77 -4.25
C THR A 53 17.28 -5.17 -3.77
N ILE A 54 16.00 -5.54 -3.87
CA ILE A 54 15.52 -6.90 -3.61
C ILE A 54 15.11 -7.53 -4.95
N CYS A 55 15.69 -8.69 -5.29
CA CYS A 55 15.28 -9.49 -6.43
C CYS A 55 14.24 -10.54 -6.02
N SER A 56 13.22 -10.74 -6.86
CA SER A 56 12.17 -11.75 -6.65
C SER A 56 11.77 -12.35 -7.99
N SER A 57 11.17 -13.54 -7.97
CA SER A 57 10.66 -14.24 -9.15
C SER A 57 9.14 -14.15 -9.22
N TYR A 58 8.61 -13.88 -10.41
CA TYR A 58 7.19 -13.91 -10.69
C TYR A 58 6.78 -15.28 -11.20
N LYS A 59 5.79 -15.91 -10.54
CA LYS A 59 5.15 -17.15 -11.00
C LYS A 59 3.71 -16.81 -11.42
N PRO A 60 3.39 -16.82 -12.72
CA PRO A 60 2.03 -16.58 -13.18
C PRO A 60 1.09 -17.73 -12.79
N ASP A 61 -0.20 -17.43 -12.60
CA ASP A 61 -1.21 -18.45 -12.32
C ASP A 61 -1.52 -19.28 -13.58
N PHE A 62 -1.77 -18.62 -14.71
CA PHE A 62 -2.08 -19.25 -15.99
C PHE A 62 -1.27 -18.61 -17.11
N ILE A 63 -0.72 -19.46 -17.97
CA ILE A 63 0.03 -19.06 -19.17
C ILE A 63 -0.79 -19.55 -20.36
N LEU A 64 -1.28 -18.61 -21.16
CA LEU A 64 -1.91 -18.88 -22.44
C LEU A 64 -0.90 -18.59 -23.56
N ASN A 65 -1.26 -18.88 -24.81
CA ASN A 65 -0.36 -18.76 -25.95
C ASN A 65 0.35 -17.39 -26.00
N ASP A 66 -0.43 -16.30 -25.94
CA ASP A 66 0.07 -14.95 -26.17
C ASP A 66 0.10 -14.06 -24.91
N PHE A 67 -0.54 -14.48 -23.81
CA PHE A 67 -0.65 -13.68 -22.60
C PHE A 67 -0.76 -14.52 -21.32
N ILE A 68 -0.51 -13.85 -20.20
CA ILE A 68 -0.59 -14.38 -18.85
C ILE A 68 -1.90 -13.93 -18.20
N VAL A 69 -2.53 -14.82 -17.44
CA VAL A 69 -3.66 -14.46 -16.57
C VAL A 69 -3.30 -14.70 -15.11
N GLU A 70 -3.44 -13.65 -14.30
CA GLU A 70 -3.40 -13.72 -12.84
C GLU A 70 -4.83 -13.69 -12.29
N THR A 71 -5.20 -14.69 -11.51
CA THR A 71 -6.52 -14.76 -10.86
C THR A 71 -6.47 -14.13 -9.48
N LYS A 72 -7.45 -13.29 -9.14
CA LYS A 72 -7.48 -12.62 -7.82
C LYS A 72 -8.88 -12.49 -7.23
N GLY A 73 -9.05 -13.04 -6.02
CA GLY A 73 -10.15 -12.67 -5.12
C GLY A 73 -9.78 -11.44 -4.28
N TYR A 74 -8.64 -11.49 -3.59
CA TYR A 74 -8.08 -10.36 -2.87
C TYR A 74 -6.92 -9.75 -3.63
N PHE A 75 -6.94 -8.42 -3.81
CA PHE A 75 -5.90 -7.70 -4.52
C PHE A 75 -5.13 -6.77 -3.58
N SER A 76 -4.04 -7.29 -3.03
CA SER A 76 -3.30 -6.65 -1.93
C SER A 76 -2.47 -5.44 -2.39
N LYS A 77 -1.87 -4.71 -1.45
CA LYS A 77 -0.91 -3.63 -1.78
C LYS A 77 0.38 -4.22 -2.38
N GLU A 78 0.76 -5.38 -1.88
CA GLU A 78 1.94 -6.14 -2.27
C GLU A 78 1.78 -6.66 -3.69
N ASP A 79 0.63 -7.24 -4.04
CA ASP A 79 0.31 -7.67 -5.42
C ASP A 79 0.41 -6.50 -6.40
N ARG A 80 -0.15 -5.34 -6.05
CA ARG A 80 -0.10 -4.15 -6.92
C ARG A 80 1.34 -3.66 -7.12
N ARG A 81 2.12 -3.58 -6.04
CA ARG A 81 3.55 -3.22 -6.14
C ARG A 81 4.32 -4.21 -7.01
N LYS A 82 4.08 -5.51 -6.81
CA LYS A 82 4.68 -6.60 -7.59
C LYS A 82 4.42 -6.41 -9.08
N HIS A 83 3.16 -6.26 -9.48
CA HIS A 83 2.80 -6.17 -10.91
C HIS A 83 3.25 -4.86 -11.56
N LEU A 84 3.30 -3.74 -10.83
CA LEU A 84 3.93 -2.51 -11.33
C LEU A 84 5.42 -2.71 -11.59
N ALA A 85 6.15 -3.30 -10.65
CA ALA A 85 7.58 -3.58 -10.82
C ALA A 85 7.85 -4.57 -11.95
N ILE A 86 7.01 -5.60 -12.12
CA ILE A 86 7.10 -6.52 -13.26
C ILE A 86 6.88 -5.77 -14.57
N LYS A 87 5.82 -4.95 -14.66
CA LYS A 87 5.55 -4.17 -15.88
C LYS A 87 6.67 -3.19 -16.22
N GLU A 88 7.28 -2.58 -15.21
CA GLU A 88 8.42 -1.68 -15.40
C GLU A 88 9.68 -2.42 -15.88
N THR A 89 9.96 -3.60 -15.33
CA THR A 89 11.18 -4.36 -15.63
C THR A 89 11.05 -5.33 -16.80
N ARG A 90 9.81 -5.72 -17.15
CA ARG A 90 9.43 -6.71 -18.18
C ARG A 90 8.19 -6.22 -18.95
N PRO A 91 8.28 -5.09 -19.67
CA PRO A 91 7.15 -4.50 -20.39
C PRO A 91 6.63 -5.38 -21.54
N GLU A 92 7.41 -6.37 -21.99
CA GLU A 92 7.04 -7.34 -23.01
C GLU A 92 6.00 -8.38 -22.54
N LEU A 93 5.82 -8.54 -21.23
CA LEU A 93 4.84 -9.49 -20.69
C LEU A 93 3.43 -8.90 -20.75
N ASP A 94 2.55 -9.52 -21.54
CA ASP A 94 1.11 -9.24 -21.50
C ASP A 94 0.49 -9.96 -20.30
N ILE A 95 0.36 -9.24 -19.18
CA ILE A 95 -0.27 -9.75 -17.96
C ILE A 95 -1.66 -9.13 -17.85
N ARG A 96 -2.67 -10.00 -17.75
CA ARG A 96 -4.08 -9.64 -17.57
C ARG A 96 -4.62 -10.20 -16.27
N PHE A 97 -5.63 -9.55 -15.69
CA PHE A 97 -6.24 -10.00 -14.44
C PHE A 97 -7.62 -10.62 -14.65
N CYS A 98 -7.90 -11.74 -14.00
CA CYS A 98 -9.25 -12.26 -13.85
C CYS A 98 -9.66 -12.15 -12.38
N PHE A 99 -10.55 -11.22 -12.08
CA PHE A 99 -11.00 -10.98 -10.71
C PHE A 99 -12.24 -11.80 -10.36
N GLN A 100 -12.42 -12.14 -9.09
CA GLN A 100 -13.72 -12.59 -8.61
C GLN A 100 -14.77 -11.46 -8.71
N ASN A 101 -14.36 -10.22 -8.44
CA ASN A 101 -15.17 -9.02 -8.59
C ASN A 101 -14.28 -7.76 -8.67
N SER A 102 -14.08 -7.23 -9.86
CA SER A 102 -13.28 -6.06 -10.17
C SER A 102 -13.82 -4.76 -9.56
N LYS A 103 -15.10 -4.72 -9.18
CA LYS A 103 -15.74 -3.57 -8.51
C LYS A 103 -15.38 -3.49 -7.02
N THR A 104 -14.68 -4.48 -6.48
CA THR A 104 -14.19 -4.47 -5.10
C THR A 104 -13.22 -3.32 -4.87
N LYS A 105 -13.37 -2.59 -3.75
CA LYS A 105 -12.48 -1.48 -3.40
C LYS A 105 -11.15 -1.98 -2.83
N LEU A 106 -10.06 -1.30 -3.17
CA LEU A 106 -8.71 -1.57 -2.66
C LEU A 106 -8.55 -1.33 -1.16
N SER A 107 -9.46 -0.56 -0.56
CA SER A 107 -9.51 -0.31 0.88
C SER A 107 -10.89 0.19 1.31
N LYS A 108 -11.12 0.25 2.63
CA LYS A 108 -12.36 0.78 3.22
C LYS A 108 -12.51 2.31 3.08
N ALA A 109 -11.49 3.01 2.56
CA ALA A 109 -11.55 4.46 2.43
C ALA A 109 -12.66 4.90 1.45
N LYS A 110 -13.38 5.98 1.77
CA LYS A 110 -14.54 6.46 0.99
C LYS A 110 -14.21 6.65 -0.49
N ARG A 111 -13.04 7.24 -0.78
CA ARG A 111 -12.52 7.55 -2.13
C ARG A 111 -11.55 6.48 -2.68
N SER A 112 -11.59 5.26 -2.15
CA SER A 112 -10.74 4.17 -2.64
C SER A 112 -11.14 3.74 -4.04
N LEU A 113 -10.14 3.49 -4.89
CA LEU A 113 -10.34 2.92 -6.22
C LEU A 113 -10.84 1.47 -6.11
N THR A 114 -11.54 1.02 -7.14
CA THR A 114 -11.82 -0.40 -7.34
C THR A 114 -10.61 -1.12 -7.93
N TYR A 115 -10.62 -2.44 -7.94
CA TYR A 115 -9.56 -3.24 -8.58
C TYR A 115 -9.49 -2.95 -10.07
N GLY A 116 -10.65 -2.90 -10.75
CA GLY A 116 -10.74 -2.54 -12.17
C GLY A 116 -10.21 -1.14 -12.45
N ALA A 117 -10.66 -0.13 -11.67
CA ALA A 117 -10.19 1.25 -11.84
C ALA A 117 -8.68 1.42 -11.57
N TRP A 118 -8.08 0.53 -10.77
CA TRP A 118 -6.63 0.47 -10.63
C TRP A 118 -5.98 -0.10 -11.89
N CYS A 119 -6.53 -1.18 -12.46
CA CYS A 119 -6.04 -1.77 -13.71
C CYS A 119 -6.12 -0.75 -14.86
N ASP A 120 -7.24 -0.05 -15.03
CA ASP A 120 -7.41 1.01 -16.04
C ASP A 120 -6.33 2.08 -15.91
N ARG A 121 -6.10 2.57 -14.68
CA ARG A 121 -5.09 3.60 -14.39
C ARG A 121 -3.67 3.17 -14.76
N HIS A 122 -3.37 1.88 -14.59
CA HIS A 122 -2.02 1.34 -14.76
C HIS A 122 -1.86 0.55 -16.06
N GLY A 123 -2.88 0.54 -16.93
CA GLY A 123 -2.87 -0.12 -18.24
C GLY A 123 -2.76 -1.64 -18.15
N PHE A 124 -3.52 -2.27 -17.25
CA PHE A 124 -3.70 -3.73 -17.23
C PHE A 124 -5.10 -4.06 -17.75
N LEU A 125 -5.19 -5.03 -18.66
CA LEU A 125 -6.48 -5.58 -19.05
C LEU A 125 -7.01 -6.48 -17.92
N TYR A 126 -8.33 -6.49 -17.76
CA TYR A 126 -8.96 -7.33 -16.75
C TYR A 126 -10.37 -7.79 -17.16
N CYS A 127 -10.82 -8.86 -16.54
CA CYS A 127 -12.19 -9.37 -16.62
C CYS A 127 -12.68 -9.83 -15.23
N ASP A 128 -13.96 -10.20 -15.16
CA ASP A 128 -14.58 -10.80 -13.98
C ASP A 128 -14.97 -12.25 -14.27
N THR A 129 -14.67 -13.14 -13.32
CA THR A 129 -15.02 -14.57 -13.22
C THR A 129 -14.57 -15.51 -14.34
N TYR A 130 -14.52 -15.09 -15.59
CA TYR A 130 -14.09 -15.90 -16.73
C TYR A 130 -13.39 -15.04 -17.78
N ILE A 131 -12.53 -15.68 -18.58
CA ILE A 131 -11.83 -15.02 -19.67
C ILE A 131 -12.84 -14.75 -20.80
N PRO A 132 -13.01 -13.50 -21.25
CA PRO A 132 -13.92 -13.15 -22.33
C PRO A 132 -13.39 -13.69 -23.67
N LYS A 133 -14.30 -14.06 -24.57
CA LYS A 133 -13.97 -14.76 -25.82
C LYS A 133 -13.01 -13.95 -26.69
N GLU A 134 -13.18 -12.63 -26.67
CA GLU A 134 -12.39 -11.64 -27.40
C GLU A 134 -10.91 -11.62 -27.00
N TRP A 135 -10.50 -12.29 -25.92
CA TRP A 135 -9.09 -12.40 -25.56
C TRP A 135 -8.37 -13.54 -26.26
N TYR A 136 -9.08 -14.57 -26.71
CA TYR A 136 -8.49 -15.82 -27.24
C TYR A 136 -9.11 -16.30 -28.55
N ASP A 137 -10.02 -15.52 -29.14
CA ASP A 137 -10.51 -15.70 -30.51
C ASP A 137 -9.54 -15.14 -31.55
#